data_AF-A0A2D4YWU8-F1
#
_entry.id   AF-A0A2D4YWU8-F1
#
_cell.length_a   1.000
_cell.length_b   1.000
_cell.length_c   1.000
_cell.angle_alpha   90.00
_cell.angle_beta   90.00
_cell.angle_gamma   90.00
#
_symmetry.space_group_name_H-M   'P 1'
#
loop_
_entity.id
_entity.type
_entity.pdbx_description
1 polymer ?
#
loop_
_entity_poly.entity_id
_entity_poly.type
_entity_poly.pdbx_seq_one_letter_code
_entity_poly.pdbx_strand_id
1 'polypeptide(L)' 'MATAEQKKTITKKRLQELRNQCRDHYNVVADGTLPDGAEVRLTMGKLQELIELLDGKSKWDESEAG' A
#
# COMPACT_ATOMS: atom_id res chain seq x y z
N MET A 1 14.07 4.27 15.80
CA MET A 1 14.27 4.70 14.39
C MET A 1 14.53 3.43 13.64
N ALA A 2 13.62 3.05 12.73
CA ALA A 2 13.67 1.75 12.08
C ALA A 2 15.00 1.55 11.34
N THR A 3 15.60 0.37 11.51
CA THR A 3 16.78 -0.06 10.75
C THR A 3 16.45 -0.19 9.26
N ALA A 4 17.49 -0.20 8.40
CA ALA A 4 17.29 -0.37 6.96
C ALA A 4 16.51 -1.66 6.61
N GLU A 5 16.77 -2.76 7.32
CA GLU A 5 16.06 -4.03 7.07
C GLU A 5 14.60 -3.95 7.54
N GLN A 6 14.31 -3.31 8.68
CA GLN A 6 12.93 -3.08 9.13
C GLN A 6 12.17 -2.21 8.12
N LYS A 7 12.77 -1.12 7.63
CA LYS A 7 12.17 -0.26 6.59
C LYS A 7 11.84 -1.04 5.33
N LYS A 8 12.76 -1.90 4.88
CA LYS A 8 12.58 -2.78 3.72
C LYS A 8 11.44 -3.79 3.94
N THR A 9 11.37 -4.41 5.12
CA THR A 9 10.28 -5.34 5.47
C THR A 9 8.92 -4.65 5.47
N ILE A 10 8.80 -3.49 6.12
CA ILE A 10 7.57 -2.68 6.17
C ILE A 10 7.15 -2.28 4.74
N THR A 11 8.10 -1.75 3.95
CA THR A 11 7.85 -1.35 2.56
C THR A 11 7.36 -2.52 1.72
N LYS A 12 7.99 -3.70 1.85
CA LYS A 12 7.60 -4.90 1.10
C LYS A 12 6.19 -5.36 1.46
N LYS A 13 5.82 -5.38 2.75
CA LYS A 13 4.46 -5.74 3.20
C LYS A 13 3.42 -4.80 2.61
N ARG A 14 3.61 -3.48 2.75
CA ARG A 14 2.68 -2.46 2.21
C ARG A 14 2.55 -2.53 0.68
N LEU A 15 3.66 -2.76 -0.04
CA LEU A 15 3.62 -2.98 -1.49
C LEU A 15 2.87 -4.25 -1.90
N GLN A 16 3.02 -5.34 -1.12
CA GLN A 16 2.27 -6.58 -1.38
C GLN A 16 0.76 -6.38 -1.18
N GLU A 17 0.34 -5.67 -0.13
CA GLU A 17 -1.06 -5.33 0.07
C GLU A 17 -1.63 -4.45 -1.04
N LEU A 18 -0.89 -3.41 -1.44
CA LEU A 18 -1.29 -2.53 -2.56
C LEU A 18 -1.40 -3.31 -3.86
N ARG A 19 -0.43 -4.19 -4.16
CA ARG A 19 -0.49 -5.06 -5.34
C ARG A 19 -1.74 -5.93 -5.34
N ASN A 20 -2.09 -6.52 -4.19
CA ASN A 20 -3.27 -7.37 -4.08
C ASN A 20 -4.55 -6.57 -4.34
N GLN A 21 -4.69 -5.38 -3.73
CA GLN A 21 -5.83 -4.49 -3.98
C GLN A 21 -5.94 -4.07 -5.45
N CYS A 22 -4.82 -3.69 -6.08
CA CYS A 22 -4.81 -3.37 -7.51
C CYS A 22 -5.20 -4.56 -8.40
N ARG A 23 -4.79 -5.77 -8.02
CA ARG A 23 -5.17 -7.00 -8.74
C ARG A 23 -6.66 -7.26 -8.60
N ASP A 24 -7.23 -7.06 -7.41
CA ASP A 24 -8.65 -7.27 -7.18
C ASP A 24 -9.48 -6.26 -7.97
N HIS A 25 -9.06 -4.98 -8.00
CA HIS A 25 -9.64 -3.96 -8.90
C HIS A 25 -9.56 -4.35 -10.37
N TYR A 26 -8.43 -4.90 -10.81
CA TYR A 26 -8.26 -5.36 -12.18
C TYR A 26 -9.20 -6.52 -12.52
N ASN A 27 -9.36 -7.49 -11.62
CA ASN A 27 -10.28 -8.62 -11.83
C ASN A 27 -11.73 -8.15 -11.96
N VAL A 28 -12.16 -7.19 -11.14
CA VAL A 28 -13.49 -6.55 -11.24
C VAL A 28 -13.69 -5.88 -12.60
N VAL A 29 -12.68 -5.16 -13.10
CA VAL A 29 -12.70 -4.57 -14.45
C VAL A 29 -12.74 -5.62 -15.54
N ALA A 30 -11.96 -6.71 -15.39
CA ALA A 30 -11.92 -7.80 -16.35
C ALA A 30 -13.28 -8.51 -16.47
N ASP A 31 -14.05 -8.56 -15.39
CA ASP A 31 -15.42 -9.09 -15.35
C ASP A 31 -16.48 -8.10 -15.91
N GLY A 32 -16.03 -6.97 -16.48
CA GLY A 32 -16.90 -5.96 -17.11
C GLY A 32 -17.59 -5.03 -16.12
N THR A 33 -17.15 -5.02 -14.86
CA THR A 33 -17.70 -4.18 -13.80
C THR A 33 -16.73 -3.07 -13.42
N LEU A 34 -17.26 -1.90 -13.01
CA LEU A 34 -16.41 -0.84 -12.49
C LEU A 34 -16.09 -1.12 -11.02
N PRO A 35 -14.82 -0.97 -10.59
CA PRO A 35 -14.45 -1.09 -9.19
C PRO A 35 -15.14 0.02 -8.38
N ASP A 36 -15.47 -0.29 -7.12
CA ASP A 36 -16.10 0.69 -6.24
C ASP A 36 -15.15 1.89 -6.05
N GLY A 37 -15.66 3.09 -6.37
CA GLY A 37 -14.88 4.32 -6.24
C GLY A 37 -14.37 4.56 -4.82
N ALA A 38 -15.04 4.05 -3.78
CA ALA A 38 -14.55 4.10 -2.40
C ALA A 38 -13.30 3.23 -2.22
N GLU A 39 -13.29 2.03 -2.78
CA GLU A 39 -12.14 1.12 -2.69
C GLU A 39 -10.95 1.65 -3.53
N VAL A 40 -11.21 2.22 -4.71
CA VAL A 40 -10.18 2.87 -5.53
C VAL A 40 -9.54 4.03 -4.77
N ARG A 41 -10.34 4.90 -4.14
CA ARG A 41 -9.82 6.01 -3.32
C ARG A 41 -9.01 5.51 -2.13
N LEU A 42 -9.43 4.41 -1.50
CA LEU A 42 -8.71 3.81 -0.39
C LEU A 42 -7.33 3.27 -0.84
N THR A 43 -7.27 2.55 -1.96
CA THR A 43 -6.01 2.07 -2.53
C THR A 43 -5.08 3.24 -2.91
N MET A 44 -5.62 4.31 -3.49
CA MET A 44 -4.85 5.53 -3.78
C MET A 44 -4.32 6.21 -2.51
N GLY A 45 -5.11 6.28 -1.44
CA GLY A 45 -4.68 6.81 -0.14
C GLY A 45 -3.50 6.02 0.43
N LYS A 46 -3.59 4.69 0.43
CA LYS A 46 -2.50 3.80 0.89
C LYS A 46 -1.21 3.96 0.06
N LEU A 47 -1.34 4.21 -1.24
CA LEU A 47 -0.20 4.49 -2.12
C LEU A 47 0.47 5.82 -1.73
N GLN A 48 -0.34 6.87 -1.51
CA GLN A 48 0.15 8.18 -1.09
C GLN A 48 0.86 8.10 0.28
N GLU A 49 0.29 7.37 1.24
CA GLU A 49 0.91 7.14 2.55
C GLU A 49 2.27 6.43 2.43
N LEU A 50 2.39 5.47 1.51
CA LEU A 50 3.66 4.79 1.24
C LEU A 50 4.70 5.75 0.63
N ILE A 51 4.29 6.62 -0.29
CA ILE A 51 5.18 7.63 -0.87
C ILE A 51 5.68 8.58 0.22
N GLU A 52 4.79 9.09 1.08
CA GLU A 52 5.15 9.99 2.17
C GLU A 52 6.09 9.33 3.19
N LEU A 53 5.90 8.03 3.47
CA LEU A 53 6.80 7.25 4.31
C LEU A 53 8.19 7.13 3.69
N LEU A 54 8.28 6.86 2.38
CA LEU A 54 9.54 6.72 1.65
C LEU A 54 10.28 8.06 1.49
N ASP A 55 9.54 9.16 1.31
CA ASP A 55 10.06 10.53 1.29
C ASP A 55 10.55 11.00 2.68
N GLY A 56 10.27 10.23 3.74
CA GLY A 56 10.59 10.60 5.12
C GLY A 56 9.68 11.69 5.69
N LYS A 57 8.54 11.96 5.04
CA LYS A 57 7.48 12.87 5.55
C LYS A 57 6.66 12.22 6.66
N SER A 58 6.64 10.88 6.69
CA SER A 58 5.95 10.08 7.70
C SER A 58 6.94 9.21 8.51
N LYS A 59 6.56 8.90 9.76
CA LYS A 59 7.38 8.06 10.64
C LYS A 59 7.17 6.58 10.34
N TRP A 60 8.24 5.80 10.49
CA TRP A 60 8.19 4.34 10.40
C TRP A 60 7.52 3.77 11.64
N ASP A 61 6.47 2.99 11.45
CA ASP A 61 5.86 2.20 12.51
C ASP A 61 6.65 0.90 12.67
N GLU A 62 7.43 0.82 13.75
CA GLU A 62 8.28 -0.35 14.05
C GLU A 62 7.44 -1.58 14.43
N SER A 63 6.15 -1.42 14.77
CA SER A 63 5.26 -2.54 15.08
C SER A 63 4.87 -3.36 13.84
N GLU A 64 4.92 -2.77 12.64
CA GLU A 64 4.63 -3.45 11.38
C GLU A 64 5.78 -4.34 10.88
N ALA A 65 6.96 -4.23 11.51
CA ALA A 65 8.14 -5.01 11.16
C ALA A 65 8.11 -6.46 11.71
N GLY A 66 7.20 -6.77 12.64
CA GLY A 66 7.06 -8.07 13.31
C GLY A 66 6.44 -9.18 12.46
#